data_AF-A0A0K1EPX4-F1
#
_entry.id   AF-A0A0K1EPX4-F1
#
_cell.length_a   1.000
_cell.length_b   1.000
_cell.length_c   1.000
_cell.angle_alpha   90.00
_cell.angle_beta   90.00
_cell.angle_gamma   90.00
#
_symmetry.space_group_name_H-M   'P 1'
#
loop_
_entity.id
_entity.type
_entity.pdbx_description
1 polymer ?
#
loop_
_entity_poly.entity_id
_entity_poly.type
_entity_poly.pdbx_seq_one_letter_code
_entity_poly.pdbx_strand_id
1 'polypeptide(L)'
;MATRDEGLDVMLVGIGVVRYQRHELSPRKVGQVRHAERRSAAWDALTPCAVLETTVGSRAWGLANEGSDTDRRGIFALPFPWTAGLSQPPSDLVSNDGSTAYWEVEKALRQALRADPNTLETLFVASARPLDPIGEWILEARSAFVSSAIYGSFGRYALSQLKRLEQAQRLAQHRELILDWLGQSPSLSLDAVAQRLADVSPRAAPTEADRHLMAKEHVKQLYRSLHDQGLIPTRDFPSLVNFACTARRDLDLSRDLRPKNAYNLVRLLSMAIQWLRVGEVDFTARGALREQLLAIKSGQWPLERTLATAEALTPELEEARRVTKLPPHPDVGRAEALLRRIREEIARRHFVCAPGPLGRDAPPAPVSVWDEGEGTQTQGDDP
;
A
#
# COMPACT_ATOMS: atom_id res chain seq x y z
N MET A 1 -31.96 4.61 -36.09
CA MET A 1 -31.64 4.95 -34.69
C MET A 1 -30.15 4.72 -34.51
N ALA A 2 -29.35 5.79 -34.51
CA ALA A 2 -27.90 5.70 -34.42
C ALA A 2 -27.49 5.46 -32.97
N THR A 3 -26.99 4.26 -32.68
CA THR A 3 -26.23 3.96 -31.47
C THR A 3 -24.98 4.84 -31.46
N ARG A 4 -24.95 5.84 -30.58
CA ARG A 4 -23.70 6.52 -30.24
C ARG A 4 -22.81 5.50 -29.54
N ASP A 5 -21.74 5.07 -30.20
CA ASP A 5 -20.68 4.27 -29.59
C ASP A 5 -19.99 5.16 -28.55
N GLU A 6 -20.28 4.92 -27.27
CA GLU A 6 -19.71 5.70 -26.17
C GLU A 6 -18.24 5.32 -26.03
N GLY A 7 -17.35 6.19 -26.51
CA GLY A 7 -15.92 6.07 -26.23
C GLY A 7 -15.64 5.91 -24.71
N LEU A 8 -14.52 5.27 -24.42
CA LEU A 8 -14.01 4.99 -23.09
C LEU A 8 -12.86 5.95 -22.78
N ASP A 9 -12.96 6.64 -21.65
CA ASP A 9 -11.88 7.46 -21.14
C ASP A 9 -10.91 6.57 -20.36
N VAL A 10 -9.70 6.39 -20.89
CA VAL A 10 -8.66 5.55 -20.30
C VAL A 10 -7.57 6.43 -19.71
N MET A 11 -7.35 6.32 -18.41
CA MET A 11 -6.21 6.96 -17.76
C MET A 11 -4.94 6.16 -18.05
N LEU A 12 -4.04 6.75 -18.85
CA LEU A 12 -2.71 6.23 -19.12
C LEU A 12 -1.71 6.89 -18.18
N VAL A 13 -1.04 6.08 -17.35
CA VAL A 13 -0.05 6.56 -16.37
C VAL A 13 1.08 7.30 -17.09
N GLY A 14 1.24 8.59 -16.80
CA GLY A 14 2.27 9.46 -17.39
C GLY A 14 1.85 10.22 -18.65
N ILE A 15 0.66 9.95 -19.20
CA ILE A 15 0.11 10.64 -20.38
C ILE A 15 -1.15 11.43 -20.03
N GLY A 16 -2.02 10.87 -19.17
CA GLY A 16 -3.30 11.47 -18.81
C GLY A 16 -4.48 10.64 -19.31
N VAL A 17 -5.66 11.24 -19.33
CA VAL A 17 -6.89 10.58 -19.81
C VAL A 17 -6.96 10.70 -21.33
N VAL A 18 -7.00 9.56 -22.03
CA VAL A 18 -7.14 9.47 -23.47
C VAL A 18 -8.43 8.73 -23.79
N ARG A 19 -9.22 9.28 -24.71
CA ARG A 19 -10.49 8.68 -25.12
C ARG A 19 -10.26 7.71 -26.27
N TYR A 20 -10.69 6.48 -26.08
CA TYR A 20 -10.64 5.41 -27.08
C TYR A 20 -12.05 4.96 -27.44
N GLN A 21 -12.28 4.50 -28.65
CA GLN A 21 -13.46 3.72 -28.97
C GLN A 21 -13.33 2.32 -28.35
N ARG A 22 -14.47 1.67 -28.03
CA ARG A 22 -14.44 0.32 -27.44
C ARG A 22 -13.66 -0.68 -28.30
N HIS A 23 -13.71 -0.55 -29.63
CA HIS A 23 -12.97 -1.42 -30.55
C HIS A 23 -11.46 -1.14 -30.63
N GLU A 24 -11.00 0.01 -30.13
CA GLU A 24 -9.57 0.36 -30.06
C GLU A 24 -8.87 -0.26 -28.85
N LEU A 25 -9.63 -0.87 -27.92
CA LEU A 25 -9.10 -1.49 -26.72
C LEU A 25 -9.31 -3.01 -26.77
N SER A 26 -8.21 -3.75 -26.83
CA SER A 26 -8.21 -5.19 -26.67
C SER A 26 -7.40 -5.61 -25.44
N PRO A 27 -7.95 -6.48 -24.58
CA PRO A 27 -7.19 -7.06 -23.49
C PRO A 27 -6.05 -7.93 -24.03
N ARG A 28 -4.83 -7.73 -23.54
CA ARG A 28 -3.66 -8.48 -24.01
C ARG A 28 -3.75 -10.00 -23.74
N LYS A 29 -4.51 -10.40 -22.71
CA LYS A 29 -4.69 -11.80 -22.33
C LYS A 29 -6.13 -12.04 -21.87
N VAL A 30 -6.79 -13.06 -22.43
CA VAL A 30 -8.15 -13.49 -22.04
C VAL A 30 -8.26 -13.74 -20.53
N GLY A 31 -7.22 -14.32 -19.92
CA GLY A 31 -7.18 -14.54 -18.46
C GLY A 31 -7.28 -13.26 -17.62
N GLN A 32 -6.80 -12.11 -18.11
CA GLN A 32 -6.92 -10.83 -17.40
C GLN A 32 -8.37 -10.32 -17.41
N VAL A 33 -9.08 -10.51 -18.53
CA VAL A 33 -10.50 -10.18 -18.65
C VAL A 33 -11.32 -11.02 -17.70
N ARG A 34 -11.15 -12.34 -17.78
CA ARG A 34 -11.86 -13.30 -16.90
C ARG A 34 -11.58 -13.00 -15.43
N HIS A 35 -10.36 -12.60 -15.08
CA HIS A 35 -10.04 -12.18 -13.71
C HIS A 35 -10.77 -10.90 -13.29
N ALA A 36 -10.81 -9.89 -14.17
CA ALA A 36 -11.54 -8.64 -13.90
C ALA A 36 -13.06 -8.87 -13.80
N GLU A 37 -13.64 -9.67 -14.68
CA GLU A 37 -15.05 -10.06 -14.66
C GLU A 37 -15.41 -10.80 -13.37
N ARG A 38 -14.61 -11.79 -12.97
CA ARG A 38 -14.82 -12.52 -11.71
C ARG A 38 -14.73 -11.59 -10.50
N ARG A 39 -13.80 -10.63 -10.50
CA ARG A 39 -13.68 -9.65 -9.42
C ARG A 39 -14.91 -8.73 -9.35
N SER A 40 -15.40 -8.25 -10.49
CA SER A 40 -16.61 -7.42 -10.54
C SER A 40 -17.84 -8.21 -10.07
N ALA A 41 -18.02 -9.43 -10.57
CA ALA A 41 -19.13 -10.29 -10.17
C ALA A 41 -19.08 -10.64 -8.67
N ALA A 42 -17.89 -10.91 -8.12
CA ALA A 42 -17.71 -11.14 -6.70
C ALA A 42 -18.04 -9.90 -5.86
N TRP A 43 -17.63 -8.71 -6.32
CA TRP A 43 -17.98 -7.45 -5.67
C TRP A 43 -19.50 -7.27 -5.59
N ASP A 44 -20.19 -7.39 -6.72
CA ASP A 44 -21.65 -7.18 -6.78
C ASP A 44 -22.40 -8.23 -5.94
N ALA A 45 -21.95 -9.48 -5.96
CA ALA A 45 -22.58 -10.57 -5.23
C ALA A 45 -22.36 -10.50 -3.71
N LEU A 46 -21.12 -10.23 -3.27
CA LEU A 46 -20.71 -10.44 -1.87
C LEU A 46 -20.63 -9.16 -1.03
N THR A 47 -20.69 -7.97 -1.63
CA THR A 47 -20.75 -6.71 -0.86
C THR A 47 -21.94 -6.68 0.11
N PRO A 48 -23.16 -7.17 -0.24
CA PRO A 48 -24.26 -7.30 0.72
C PRO A 48 -23.95 -8.21 1.91
N CYS A 49 -22.96 -9.08 1.81
CA CYS A 49 -22.52 -10.00 2.87
C CYS A 49 -21.49 -9.35 3.82
N ALA A 50 -21.24 -8.05 3.71
CA ALA A 50 -20.41 -7.31 4.65
C ALA A 50 -21.00 -7.37 6.07
N VAL A 51 -20.17 -7.76 7.04
CA VAL A 51 -20.55 -7.88 8.46
C VAL A 51 -19.96 -6.76 9.31
N LEU A 52 -18.91 -6.11 8.83
CA LEU A 52 -18.24 -4.99 9.48
C LEU A 52 -17.80 -3.97 8.42
N GLU A 53 -18.02 -2.68 8.68
CA GLU A 53 -17.49 -1.58 7.87
C GLU A 53 -16.79 -0.56 8.78
N THR A 54 -15.77 0.12 8.28
CA THR A 54 -14.98 1.12 9.00
C THR A 54 -14.49 2.17 8.03
N THR A 55 -14.73 3.44 8.35
CA THR A 55 -14.04 4.54 7.67
C THR A 55 -12.59 4.60 8.14
N VAL A 56 -11.64 4.51 7.23
CA VAL A 56 -10.20 4.47 7.51
C VAL A 56 -9.48 5.65 6.86
N GLY A 57 -8.14 5.66 6.92
CA GLY A 57 -7.35 6.73 6.33
C GLY A 57 -7.49 8.02 7.13
N SER A 58 -7.17 9.17 6.54
CA SER A 58 -6.95 10.40 7.29
C SER A 58 -8.11 10.84 8.19
N ARG A 59 -9.35 10.42 7.90
CA ARG A 59 -10.53 10.65 8.76
C ARG A 59 -10.43 9.87 10.08
N ALA A 60 -10.03 8.60 10.03
CA ALA A 60 -9.81 7.77 11.22
C ALA A 60 -8.74 8.34 12.17
N TRP A 61 -7.74 9.02 11.62
CA TRP A 61 -6.64 9.61 12.38
C TRP A 61 -6.94 11.01 12.93
N GLY A 62 -8.09 11.61 12.59
CA GLY A 62 -8.38 13.01 12.92
C GLY A 62 -7.55 14.02 12.11
N LEU A 63 -7.08 13.62 10.93
CA LEU A 63 -6.17 14.36 10.04
C LEU A 63 -6.79 14.70 8.68
N ALA A 64 -8.12 14.58 8.59
CA ALA A 64 -8.87 14.95 7.41
C ALA A 64 -9.08 16.47 7.32
N ASN A 65 -9.14 16.94 6.09
CA ASN A 65 -9.58 18.28 5.69
C ASN A 65 -10.71 18.15 4.65
N GLU A 66 -11.24 19.27 4.14
CA GLU A 66 -12.36 19.28 3.20
C GLU A 66 -12.10 18.51 1.90
N GLY A 67 -10.84 18.42 1.46
CA GLY A 67 -10.43 17.67 0.27
C GLY A 67 -9.96 16.23 0.54
N SER A 68 -10.19 15.68 1.74
CA SER A 68 -9.73 14.33 2.08
C SER A 68 -10.71 13.26 1.58
N ASP A 69 -10.20 12.35 0.77
CA ASP A 69 -10.91 11.14 0.32
C ASP A 69 -11.44 10.32 1.49
N THR A 70 -12.53 9.58 1.24
CA THR A 70 -13.15 8.68 2.21
C THR A 70 -12.86 7.25 1.83
N ASP A 71 -11.87 6.67 2.51
CA ASP A 71 -11.53 5.25 2.38
C ASP A 71 -12.39 4.41 3.34
N ARG A 72 -12.89 3.28 2.84
CA ARG A 72 -13.65 2.30 3.62
C ARG A 72 -12.95 0.96 3.63
N ARG A 73 -12.93 0.33 4.79
CA ARG A 73 -12.48 -1.04 4.95
C ARG A 73 -13.49 -1.83 5.74
N GLY A 74 -13.46 -3.15 5.60
CA GLY A 74 -14.37 -3.98 6.34
C GLY A 74 -14.08 -5.46 6.26
N ILE A 75 -15.03 -6.22 6.77
CA ILE A 75 -15.01 -7.68 6.77
C ILE A 75 -16.32 -8.16 6.18
N PHE A 76 -16.26 -9.14 5.27
CA PHE A 76 -17.43 -9.82 4.74
C PHE A 76 -17.38 -11.31 5.06
N ALA A 77 -18.56 -11.92 5.20
CA ALA A 77 -18.70 -13.35 5.39
C ALA A 77 -19.11 -14.02 4.08
N LEU A 78 -18.54 -15.18 3.77
CA LEU A 78 -19.01 -16.00 2.66
C LEU A 78 -20.29 -16.73 3.05
N PRO A 79 -21.38 -16.65 2.26
CA PRO A 79 -22.55 -17.51 2.45
C PRO A 79 -22.17 -18.98 2.29
N PHE A 80 -22.90 -19.88 2.95
CA PHE A 80 -22.58 -21.32 2.96
C PHE A 80 -22.32 -21.93 1.56
N PRO A 81 -23.17 -21.67 0.51
CA PRO A 81 -22.93 -22.22 -0.82
C PRO A 81 -21.59 -21.84 -1.45
N TRP A 82 -21.03 -20.68 -1.12
CA TRP A 82 -19.73 -20.22 -1.62
C TRP A 82 -18.55 -20.98 -1.02
N THR A 83 -18.77 -21.65 0.11
CA THR A 83 -17.76 -22.46 0.81
C THR A 83 -17.90 -23.97 0.55
N ALA A 84 -19.02 -24.40 -0.03
CA ALA A 84 -19.35 -25.80 -0.27
C ALA A 84 -19.07 -26.26 -1.72
N GLY A 85 -18.57 -25.36 -2.58
CA GLY A 85 -18.29 -25.63 -4.00
C GLY A 85 -16.81 -25.93 -4.31
N LEU A 86 -16.52 -26.31 -5.55
CA LEU A 86 -15.15 -26.56 -6.06
C LEU A 86 -14.38 -25.26 -6.35
N SER A 87 -15.10 -24.20 -6.70
CA SER A 87 -14.51 -22.89 -6.97
C SER A 87 -13.95 -22.29 -5.68
N GLN A 88 -12.68 -21.89 -5.69
CA GLN A 88 -12.12 -21.15 -4.55
C GLN A 88 -12.82 -19.78 -4.44
N PRO A 89 -13.43 -19.46 -3.29
CA PRO A 89 -14.10 -18.18 -3.11
C PRO A 89 -13.07 -17.04 -3.02
N PRO A 90 -13.48 -15.80 -3.36
CA PRO A 90 -12.62 -14.64 -3.22
C PRO A 90 -12.30 -14.39 -1.75
N SER A 91 -11.05 -14.00 -1.47
CA SER A 91 -10.61 -13.61 -0.13
C SER A 91 -10.70 -12.11 0.13
N ASP A 92 -10.93 -11.32 -0.92
CA ASP A 92 -10.93 -9.86 -0.90
C ASP A 92 -11.95 -9.33 -1.90
N LEU A 93 -12.61 -8.22 -1.53
CA LEU A 93 -13.41 -7.39 -2.42
C LEU A 93 -12.78 -6.00 -2.44
N VAL A 94 -12.56 -5.43 -3.62
CA VAL A 94 -12.00 -4.07 -3.76
C VAL A 94 -12.77 -3.33 -4.84
N SER A 95 -13.24 -2.13 -4.51
CA SER A 95 -13.98 -1.27 -5.44
C SER A 95 -13.09 -0.87 -6.62
N ASN A 96 -13.72 -0.49 -7.75
CA ASN A 96 -13.00 -0.13 -8.96
C ASN A 96 -12.07 1.09 -8.78
N ASP A 97 -12.48 2.05 -7.95
CA ASP A 97 -11.69 3.23 -7.58
C ASP A 97 -10.68 2.97 -6.46
N GLY A 98 -10.70 1.78 -5.86
CA GLY A 98 -9.84 1.39 -4.75
C GLY A 98 -10.17 2.04 -3.40
N SER A 99 -11.24 2.84 -3.30
CA SER A 99 -11.64 3.53 -2.07
C SER A 99 -12.23 2.59 -1.02
N THR A 100 -12.72 1.42 -1.41
CA THR A 100 -13.38 0.47 -0.52
C THR A 100 -12.79 -0.92 -0.65
N ALA A 101 -12.42 -1.54 0.48
CA ALA A 101 -11.87 -2.90 0.52
C ALA A 101 -12.46 -3.75 1.66
N TYR A 102 -12.90 -4.96 1.36
CA TYR A 102 -13.36 -5.93 2.36
C TYR A 102 -12.51 -7.19 2.33
N TRP A 103 -12.21 -7.73 3.52
CA TRP A 103 -11.56 -9.03 3.66
C TRP A 103 -12.56 -10.09 4.08
N GLU A 104 -12.40 -11.31 3.58
CA GLU A 104 -13.17 -12.44 4.08
C GLU A 104 -12.84 -12.68 5.57
N VAL A 105 -13.84 -13.07 6.38
CA VAL A 105 -13.71 -13.22 7.84
C VAL A 105 -12.44 -13.98 8.25
N GLU A 106 -12.20 -15.18 7.75
CA GLU A 106 -11.02 -15.96 8.13
C GLU A 106 -9.73 -15.26 7.73
N LYS A 107 -9.67 -14.69 6.53
CA LYS A 107 -8.51 -13.89 6.12
C LYS A 107 -8.26 -12.73 7.09
N ALA A 108 -9.30 -11.98 7.44
CA ALA A 108 -9.20 -10.85 8.36
C ALA A 108 -8.70 -11.31 9.74
N LEU A 109 -9.25 -12.39 10.30
CA LEU A 109 -8.79 -12.91 11.59
C LEU A 109 -7.32 -13.36 11.54
N ARG A 110 -6.89 -14.03 10.46
CA ARG A 110 -5.49 -14.43 10.25
C ARG A 110 -4.55 -13.23 10.12
N GLN A 111 -4.98 -12.17 9.44
CA GLN A 111 -4.22 -10.92 9.34
C GLN A 111 -4.12 -10.21 10.69
N ALA A 112 -5.22 -10.14 11.44
CA ALA A 112 -5.26 -9.54 12.77
C ALA A 112 -4.32 -10.27 13.75
N LEU A 113 -4.28 -11.61 13.72
CA LEU A 113 -3.32 -12.41 14.49
C LEU A 113 -1.86 -12.12 14.13
N ARG A 114 -1.57 -11.61 12.93
CA ARG A 114 -0.22 -11.17 12.53
C ARG A 114 0.02 -9.69 12.81
N ALA A 115 -0.89 -9.05 13.55
CA ALA A 115 -0.91 -7.62 13.80
C ALA A 115 -0.83 -6.79 12.51
N ASP A 116 -1.53 -7.20 11.45
CA ASP A 116 -1.59 -6.43 10.20
C ASP A 116 -2.12 -5.01 10.48
N PRO A 117 -1.41 -3.94 10.06
CA PRO A 117 -1.80 -2.57 10.38
C PRO A 117 -3.17 -2.16 9.84
N ASN A 118 -3.54 -2.61 8.64
CA ASN A 118 -4.80 -2.22 8.02
C ASN A 118 -5.98 -2.96 8.67
N THR A 119 -5.78 -4.23 9.01
CA THR A 119 -6.81 -5.01 9.72
C THR A 119 -7.01 -4.49 11.13
N LEU A 120 -5.93 -4.20 11.87
CA LEU A 120 -6.06 -3.61 13.21
C LEU A 120 -6.71 -2.22 13.17
N GLU A 121 -6.38 -1.39 12.17
CA GLU A 121 -7.07 -0.11 11.96
C GLU A 121 -8.57 -0.31 11.77
N THR A 122 -8.96 -1.30 10.97
CA THR A 122 -10.37 -1.65 10.71
C THR A 122 -11.09 -2.09 12.00
N LEU A 123 -10.41 -2.78 12.92
CA LEU A 123 -11.04 -3.33 14.13
C LEU A 123 -11.14 -2.33 15.29
N PHE A 124 -10.24 -1.33 15.35
CA PHE A 124 -10.05 -0.51 16.56
C PHE A 124 -10.36 0.97 16.38
N VAL A 125 -10.47 1.48 15.15
CA VAL A 125 -10.90 2.86 14.93
C VAL A 125 -12.35 3.03 15.37
N ALA A 126 -12.68 4.19 15.96
CA ALA A 126 -14.00 4.47 16.51
C ALA A 126 -15.17 4.40 15.50
N SER A 127 -14.90 4.58 14.21
CA SER A 127 -15.89 4.45 13.13
C SER A 127 -16.17 2.99 12.73
N ALA A 128 -15.56 2.00 13.39
CA ALA A 128 -15.86 0.60 13.14
C ALA A 128 -17.31 0.29 13.54
N ARG A 129 -18.12 -0.08 12.55
CA ARG A 129 -19.55 -0.29 12.69
C ARG A 129 -19.92 -1.72 12.27
N PRO A 130 -20.53 -2.51 13.17
CA PRO A 130 -21.09 -3.79 12.78
C PRO A 130 -22.31 -3.57 11.86
N LEU A 131 -22.38 -4.38 10.80
CA LEU A 131 -23.51 -4.42 9.88
C LEU A 131 -24.38 -5.67 10.10
N ASP A 132 -23.90 -6.59 10.93
CA ASP A 132 -24.51 -7.87 11.29
C ASP A 132 -24.06 -8.27 12.71
N PRO A 133 -24.81 -9.10 13.46
CA PRO A 133 -24.35 -9.66 14.74
C PRO A 133 -22.96 -10.32 14.69
N ILE A 134 -22.56 -10.90 13.55
CA ILE A 134 -21.21 -11.43 13.35
C ILE A 134 -20.16 -10.32 13.51
N GLY A 135 -20.43 -9.12 12.99
CA GLY A 135 -19.56 -7.96 13.16
C GLY A 135 -19.40 -7.54 14.61
N GLU A 136 -20.48 -7.62 15.41
CA GLU A 136 -20.44 -7.36 16.84
C GLU A 136 -19.50 -8.35 17.55
N TRP A 137 -19.62 -9.65 17.25
CA TRP A 137 -18.74 -10.67 17.83
C TRP A 137 -17.27 -10.45 17.49
N ILE A 138 -16.98 -10.03 16.25
CA ILE A 138 -15.62 -9.69 15.82
C ILE A 138 -15.08 -8.50 16.64
N LEU A 139 -15.88 -7.44 16.80
CA LEU A 139 -15.48 -6.26 17.56
C LEU A 139 -15.35 -6.56 19.06
N GLU A 140 -16.20 -7.39 19.65
CA GLU A 140 -16.07 -7.84 21.05
C GLU A 140 -14.78 -8.66 21.27
N ALA A 141 -14.41 -9.48 20.29
CA ALA A 141 -13.22 -10.31 20.34
C ALA A 141 -11.92 -9.56 20.00
N ARG A 142 -11.96 -8.30 19.52
CA ARG A 142 -10.80 -7.59 18.96
C ARG A 142 -9.55 -7.56 19.85
N SER A 143 -9.73 -7.54 21.17
CA SER A 143 -8.63 -7.58 22.14
C SER A 143 -7.78 -8.85 22.03
N ALA A 144 -8.31 -9.95 21.47
CA ALA A 144 -7.56 -11.17 21.20
C ALA A 144 -6.40 -10.97 20.20
N PHE A 145 -6.46 -9.94 19.35
CA PHE A 145 -5.44 -9.71 18.32
C PHE A 145 -4.28 -8.81 18.79
N VAL A 146 -4.38 -8.22 19.98
CA VAL A 146 -3.38 -7.28 20.49
C VAL A 146 -2.22 -8.05 21.12
N SER A 147 -1.01 -7.80 20.64
CA SER A 147 0.21 -8.42 21.16
C SER A 147 1.46 -7.62 20.82
N SER A 148 2.60 -7.99 21.38
CA SER A 148 3.91 -7.40 21.06
C SER A 148 4.35 -7.65 19.62
N ALA A 149 3.62 -8.47 18.84
CA ALA A 149 3.83 -8.64 17.40
C ALA A 149 3.79 -7.31 16.63
N ILE A 150 3.15 -6.27 17.20
CA ILE A 150 3.13 -4.92 16.65
C ILE A 150 4.52 -4.31 16.42
N TYR A 151 5.51 -4.68 17.25
CA TYR A 151 6.89 -4.28 17.03
C TYR A 151 7.40 -4.78 15.67
N GLY A 152 7.00 -5.99 15.26
CA GLY A 152 7.34 -6.55 13.95
C GLY A 152 6.58 -5.87 12.81
N SER A 153 5.25 -5.79 12.92
CA SER A 153 4.40 -5.35 11.81
C SER A 153 4.34 -3.84 11.62
N PHE A 154 4.44 -3.04 12.69
CA PHE A 154 4.49 -1.58 12.62
C PHE A 154 5.92 -1.08 12.75
N GLY A 155 6.62 -1.49 13.81
CA GLY A 155 7.96 -0.99 14.14
C GLY A 155 9.01 -1.33 13.07
N ARG A 156 9.33 -2.61 12.86
CA ARG A 156 10.34 -3.02 11.86
C ARG A 156 9.96 -2.60 10.44
N TYR A 157 8.67 -2.65 10.10
CA TYR A 157 8.19 -2.10 8.83
C TYR A 157 8.51 -0.61 8.71
N ALA A 158 8.20 0.20 9.72
CA ALA A 158 8.52 1.62 9.72
C ALA A 158 10.04 1.86 9.66
N LEU A 159 10.88 1.08 10.35
CA LEU A 159 12.34 1.16 10.22
C LEU A 159 12.84 0.84 8.80
N SER A 160 12.22 -0.14 8.12
CA SER A 160 12.50 -0.40 6.70
C SER A 160 12.09 0.76 5.80
N GLN A 161 10.98 1.43 6.13
CA GLN A 161 10.52 2.63 5.42
C GLN A 161 11.49 3.79 5.65
N LEU A 162 11.98 4.00 6.88
CA LEU A 162 12.99 5.00 7.19
C LEU A 162 14.22 4.84 6.30
N LYS A 163 14.83 3.64 6.28
CA LYS A 163 16.00 3.35 5.43
C LYS A 163 15.75 3.65 3.95
N ARG A 164 14.55 3.30 3.47
CA ARG A 164 14.14 3.53 2.08
C ARG A 164 14.00 5.03 1.78
N LEU A 165 13.37 5.80 2.67
CA LEU A 165 13.20 7.24 2.51
C LEU A 165 14.54 7.99 2.62
N GLU A 166 15.42 7.61 3.55
CA GLU A 166 16.77 8.16 3.67
C GLU A 166 17.59 7.92 2.40
N GLN A 167 17.52 6.70 1.87
CA GLN A 167 18.15 6.39 0.59
C GLN A 167 17.57 7.25 -0.53
N ALA A 168 16.25 7.33 -0.66
CA ALA A 168 15.60 8.13 -1.69
C ALA A 168 15.95 9.63 -1.58
N GLN A 169 16.02 10.18 -0.37
CA GLN A 169 16.42 11.57 -0.13
C GLN A 169 17.87 11.80 -0.55
N ARG A 170 18.78 10.90 -0.16
CA ARG A 170 20.19 10.97 -0.55
C ARG A 170 20.35 10.94 -2.07
N LEU A 171 19.61 10.05 -2.76
CA LEU A 171 19.62 9.99 -4.23
C LEU A 171 19.13 11.31 -4.85
N ALA A 172 18.11 11.94 -4.26
CA ALA A 172 17.60 13.23 -4.72
C ALA A 172 18.63 14.37 -4.51
N GLN A 173 19.26 14.45 -3.35
CA GLN A 173 20.32 15.43 -3.05
C GLN A 173 21.53 15.25 -3.97
N HIS A 174 21.96 14.01 -4.21
CA HIS A 174 23.06 13.73 -5.14
C HIS A 174 22.72 14.15 -6.56
N ARG A 175 21.48 13.87 -7.01
CA ARG A 175 21.00 14.30 -8.32
C ARG A 175 21.09 15.82 -8.45
N GLU A 176 20.60 16.58 -7.47
CA GLU A 176 20.68 18.04 -7.48
C GLU A 176 22.12 18.54 -7.55
N LEU A 177 23.01 18.03 -6.68
CA LEU A 177 24.43 18.39 -6.70
C LEU A 177 25.11 18.11 -8.04
N ILE A 178 24.88 16.91 -8.61
CA ILE A 178 25.45 16.53 -9.90
C ILE A 178 24.96 17.46 -11.01
N LEU A 179 23.65 17.73 -11.06
CA LEU A 179 23.08 18.63 -12.06
C LEU A 179 23.60 20.07 -11.90
N ASP A 180 23.77 20.55 -10.66
CA ASP A 180 24.35 21.86 -10.40
C ASP A 180 25.81 21.96 -10.84
N TRP A 181 26.64 20.95 -10.52
CA TRP A 181 28.04 20.93 -10.97
C TRP A 181 28.15 20.91 -12.49
N LEU A 182 27.32 20.11 -13.15
CA LEU A 182 27.32 20.01 -14.61
C LEU A 182 26.77 21.27 -15.29
N GLY A 183 25.75 21.91 -14.70
CA GLY A 183 25.24 23.19 -15.19
C GLY A 183 26.24 24.34 -15.04
N GLN A 184 27.03 24.34 -13.95
CA GLN A 184 28.10 25.33 -13.73
C GLN A 184 29.37 25.04 -14.53
N SER A 185 29.64 23.76 -14.83
CA SER A 185 30.87 23.34 -15.50
C SER A 185 30.59 22.16 -16.45
N PRO A 186 30.09 22.43 -17.67
CA PRO A 186 29.72 21.39 -18.63
C PRO A 186 30.90 20.55 -19.15
N SER A 187 32.13 21.03 -18.95
CA SER A 187 33.37 20.35 -19.35
C SER A 187 33.82 19.26 -18.36
N LEU A 188 33.15 19.10 -17.21
CA LEU A 188 33.49 18.06 -16.24
C LEU A 188 33.36 16.66 -16.85
N SER A 189 34.39 15.83 -16.66
CA SER A 189 34.33 14.42 -17.02
C SER A 189 33.52 13.62 -16.01
N LEU A 190 33.05 12.44 -16.42
CA LEU A 190 32.40 11.48 -15.51
C LEU A 190 33.26 11.17 -14.28
N ASP A 191 34.57 11.03 -14.47
CA ASP A 191 35.51 10.73 -13.38
C ASP A 191 35.67 11.91 -12.41
N ALA A 192 35.66 13.14 -12.91
CA ALA A 192 35.69 14.34 -12.08
C ALA A 192 34.41 14.51 -11.24
N VAL A 193 33.24 14.25 -11.85
CA VAL A 193 31.96 14.25 -11.13
C VAL A 193 31.92 13.14 -10.08
N ALA A 194 32.39 11.94 -10.41
CA ALA A 194 32.46 10.82 -9.48
C ALA A 194 33.38 11.11 -8.30
N GLN A 195 34.54 11.75 -8.52
CA GLN A 195 35.43 12.16 -7.44
C GLN A 195 34.75 13.18 -6.53
N ARG A 196 34.18 14.26 -7.09
CA ARG A 196 33.45 15.26 -6.30
C ARG A 196 32.33 14.64 -5.47
N LEU A 197 31.60 13.69 -6.04
CA LEU A 197 30.55 12.97 -5.32
C LEU A 197 31.11 12.11 -4.17
N ALA A 198 32.23 11.42 -4.39
CA ALA A 198 32.89 10.63 -3.35
C ALA A 198 33.38 11.49 -2.18
N ASP A 199 33.81 12.73 -2.46
CA ASP A 199 34.28 13.69 -1.46
C ASP A 199 33.14 14.25 -0.59
N VAL A 200 32.00 14.59 -1.20
CA VAL A 200 30.86 15.21 -0.48
C VAL A 200 29.93 14.20 0.19
N SER A 201 29.88 12.96 -0.30
CA SER A 201 29.09 11.87 0.29
C SER A 201 29.98 10.64 0.48
N PRO A 202 30.90 10.67 1.47
CA PRO A 202 31.79 9.54 1.72
C PRO A 202 30.97 8.32 2.14
N ARG A 203 30.97 7.29 1.28
CA ARG A 203 30.43 5.97 1.63
C ARG A 203 31.51 5.15 2.31
N ALA A 204 31.11 4.34 3.28
CA ALA A 204 31.98 3.29 3.80
C ALA A 204 32.37 2.35 2.66
N ALA A 205 33.65 2.33 2.30
CA ALA A 205 34.21 1.41 1.34
C ALA A 205 35.62 1.00 1.79
N PRO A 206 36.10 -0.20 1.39
CA PRO A 206 37.39 -0.71 1.82
C PRO A 206 38.57 0.18 1.41
N THR A 207 38.49 0.79 0.21
CA THR A 207 39.53 1.67 -0.32
C THR A 207 38.95 2.95 -0.92
N GLU A 208 39.81 3.95 -1.16
CA GLU A 208 39.43 5.18 -1.86
C GLU A 208 39.04 4.90 -3.33
N ALA A 209 39.72 3.95 -3.98
CA ALA A 209 39.37 3.50 -5.33
C ALA A 209 37.96 2.88 -5.37
N ASP A 210 37.58 2.09 -4.36
CA ASP A 210 36.22 1.54 -4.26
C ASP A 210 35.17 2.64 -4.07
N ARG A 211 35.48 3.68 -3.26
CA ARG A 211 34.59 4.85 -3.10
C ARG A 211 34.37 5.57 -4.42
N HIS A 212 35.44 5.81 -5.18
CA HIS A 212 35.36 6.44 -6.49
C HIS A 212 34.54 5.59 -7.47
N LEU A 213 34.78 4.28 -7.52
CA LEU A 213 34.04 3.36 -8.38
C LEU A 213 32.53 3.32 -8.04
N MET A 214 32.19 3.29 -6.74
CA MET A 214 30.80 3.37 -6.27
C MET A 214 30.13 4.69 -6.67
N ALA A 215 30.84 5.81 -6.54
CA ALA A 215 30.35 7.12 -6.93
C ALA A 215 30.14 7.20 -8.45
N LYS A 216 31.10 6.67 -9.24
CA LYS A 216 31.00 6.58 -10.70
C LYS A 216 29.79 5.75 -11.13
N GLU A 217 29.58 4.58 -10.54
CA GLU A 217 28.41 3.74 -10.84
C GLU A 217 27.10 4.44 -10.43
N HIS A 218 27.10 5.22 -9.36
CA HIS A 218 25.95 6.01 -8.96
C HIS A 218 25.57 7.08 -10.00
N VAL A 219 26.55 7.83 -10.54
CA VAL A 219 26.31 8.78 -11.64
C VAL A 219 25.79 8.05 -12.89
N LYS A 220 26.27 6.83 -13.16
CA LYS A 220 25.76 6.01 -14.26
C LYS A 220 24.31 5.58 -14.07
N GLN A 221 23.96 5.16 -12.86
CA GLN A 221 22.58 4.83 -12.52
C GLN A 221 21.65 6.03 -12.66
N LEU A 222 22.13 7.24 -12.32
CA LEU A 222 21.35 8.46 -12.47
C LEU A 222 20.93 8.68 -13.93
N TYR A 223 21.87 8.74 -14.89
CA TYR A 223 21.48 8.98 -16.28
C TYR A 223 20.66 7.82 -16.87
N ARG A 224 20.90 6.56 -16.46
CA ARG A 224 20.05 5.42 -16.88
C ARG A 224 18.62 5.62 -16.39
N SER A 225 18.45 6.02 -15.13
CA SER A 225 17.13 6.28 -14.54
C SER A 225 16.41 7.45 -15.20
N LEU A 226 17.11 8.54 -15.52
CA LEU A 226 16.52 9.68 -16.23
C LEU A 226 16.08 9.29 -17.64
N HIS A 227 16.85 8.47 -18.35
CA HIS A 227 16.45 7.95 -19.66
C HIS A 227 15.22 7.05 -19.55
N ASP A 228 15.19 6.15 -18.58
CA ASP A 228 14.05 5.23 -18.37
C ASP A 228 12.77 5.99 -17.99
N GLN A 229 12.90 7.21 -17.46
CA GLN A 229 11.80 8.17 -17.22
C GLN A 229 11.46 9.02 -18.45
N GLY A 230 12.18 8.90 -19.56
CA GLY A 230 12.01 9.71 -20.76
C GLY A 230 12.53 11.15 -20.66
N LEU A 231 13.31 11.47 -19.62
CA LEU A 231 13.81 12.83 -19.36
C LEU A 231 15.07 13.17 -20.18
N ILE A 232 15.83 12.16 -20.61
CA ILE A 232 16.99 12.33 -21.49
C ILE A 232 16.92 11.34 -22.66
N PRO A 233 17.44 11.70 -23.84
CA PRO A 233 17.25 10.91 -25.06
C PRO A 233 18.12 9.65 -25.13
N THR A 234 19.27 9.63 -24.46
CA THR A 234 20.19 8.48 -24.47
C THR A 234 20.72 8.16 -23.07
N ARG A 235 21.09 6.89 -22.84
CA ARG A 235 21.64 6.39 -21.57
C ARG A 235 23.15 6.67 -21.46
N ASP A 236 23.55 7.94 -21.61
CA ASP A 236 24.94 8.35 -21.57
C ASP A 236 25.18 9.64 -20.77
N PHE A 237 26.47 9.91 -20.52
CA PHE A 237 26.90 11.08 -19.75
C PHE A 237 26.72 12.40 -20.52
N PRO A 238 27.02 12.52 -21.83
CA PRO A 238 26.73 13.74 -22.59
C PRO A 238 25.26 14.18 -22.53
N SER A 239 24.31 13.26 -22.61
CA SER A 239 22.88 13.57 -22.44
C SER A 239 22.55 14.09 -21.05
N LEU A 240 23.20 13.57 -20.00
CA LEU A 240 23.08 14.11 -18.63
C LEU A 240 23.62 15.54 -18.53
N VAL A 241 24.78 15.83 -19.15
CA VAL A 241 25.36 17.18 -19.18
C VAL A 241 24.43 18.16 -19.90
N ASN A 242 23.92 17.77 -21.07
CA ASN A 242 23.00 18.59 -21.83
C ASN A 242 21.71 18.86 -21.04
N PHE A 243 21.17 17.83 -20.38
CA PHE A 243 20.01 17.96 -19.50
C PHE A 243 20.26 18.94 -18.35
N ALA A 244 21.41 18.86 -17.68
CA ALA A 244 21.79 19.78 -16.60
C ALA A 244 21.90 21.25 -17.07
N CYS A 245 22.30 21.48 -18.33
CA CYS A 245 22.46 22.81 -18.90
C CYS A 245 21.14 23.43 -19.42
N THR A 246 20.17 22.60 -19.83
CA THR A 246 19.00 23.05 -20.60
C THR A 246 17.67 22.89 -19.85
N ALA A 247 17.56 21.93 -18.92
CA ALA A 247 16.30 21.63 -18.27
C ALA A 247 15.93 22.66 -17.18
N ARG A 248 14.64 23.05 -17.15
CA ARG A 248 14.04 23.67 -15.96
C ARG A 248 14.06 22.64 -14.82
N ARG A 249 14.58 23.06 -13.66
CA ARG A 249 14.97 22.20 -12.52
C ARG A 249 13.81 21.61 -11.72
N ASP A 250 12.57 21.73 -12.18
CA ASP A 250 11.41 21.24 -11.44
C ASP A 250 11.21 19.75 -11.75
N LEU A 251 12.09 18.94 -11.16
CA LEU A 251 11.98 17.49 -11.21
C LEU A 251 11.05 17.04 -10.10
N ASP A 252 10.01 16.29 -10.47
CA ASP A 252 9.10 15.69 -9.51
C ASP A 252 9.86 14.94 -8.42
N LEU A 253 9.40 15.14 -7.18
CA LEU A 253 9.84 14.35 -6.04
C LEU A 253 9.59 12.87 -6.33
N SER A 254 10.56 12.04 -5.97
CA SER A 254 10.37 10.59 -6.11
C SER A 254 9.10 10.16 -5.36
N ARG A 255 8.44 9.12 -5.87
CA ARG A 255 7.22 8.56 -5.26
C ARG A 255 7.37 8.25 -3.77
N ASP A 256 8.61 8.00 -3.34
CA ASP A 256 9.00 7.67 -1.97
C ASP A 256 9.10 8.91 -1.06
N LEU A 257 9.51 10.05 -1.61
CA LEU A 257 9.67 11.31 -0.88
C LEU A 257 8.38 12.13 -0.75
N ARG A 258 7.26 11.62 -1.27
CA ARG A 258 5.97 12.30 -1.12
C ARG A 258 5.59 12.46 0.36
N PRO A 259 5.01 13.60 0.76
CA PRO A 259 4.62 13.88 2.15
C PRO A 259 3.84 12.76 2.83
N LYS A 260 2.95 12.09 2.09
CA LYS A 260 2.14 10.97 2.60
C LYS A 260 2.98 9.83 3.19
N ASN A 261 4.14 9.52 2.61
CA ASN A 261 4.97 8.41 3.08
C ASN A 261 5.75 8.82 4.34
N ALA A 262 6.27 10.05 4.37
CA ALA A 262 7.00 10.60 5.51
C ALA A 262 6.07 10.75 6.73
N TYR A 263 4.84 11.22 6.50
CA TYR A 263 3.79 11.24 7.52
C TYR A 263 3.47 9.82 8.04
N ASN A 264 3.33 8.84 7.14
CA ASN A 264 3.04 7.46 7.52
C ASN A 264 4.15 6.84 8.38
N LEU A 265 5.40 7.17 8.08
CA LEU A 265 6.57 6.69 8.83
C LEU A 265 6.52 7.12 10.30
N VAL A 266 6.40 8.43 10.55
CA VAL A 266 6.32 8.98 11.92
C VAL A 266 5.10 8.45 12.65
N ARG A 267 3.96 8.35 11.94
CA ARG A 267 2.73 7.77 12.47
C ARG A 267 2.93 6.35 12.99
N LEU A 268 3.45 5.44 12.15
CA LEU A 268 3.62 4.03 12.51
C LEU A 268 4.59 3.83 13.68
N LEU A 269 5.70 4.59 13.72
CA LEU A 269 6.65 4.55 14.84
C LEU A 269 6.00 5.03 16.14
N SER A 270 5.36 6.19 16.11
CA SER A 270 4.74 6.81 17.29
C SER A 270 3.66 5.90 17.88
N MET A 271 2.83 5.32 17.01
CA MET A 271 1.82 4.35 17.43
C MET A 271 2.40 3.09 18.06
N ALA A 272 3.40 2.48 17.40
CA ALA A 272 4.01 1.26 17.92
C ALA A 272 4.60 1.52 19.32
N ILE A 273 5.27 2.66 19.51
CA ILE A 273 5.79 3.10 20.81
C ILE A 273 4.67 3.25 21.83
N GLN A 274 3.59 3.96 21.50
CA GLN A 274 2.47 4.18 22.40
C GLN A 274 1.85 2.86 22.85
N TRP A 275 1.52 1.97 21.90
CA TRP A 275 0.87 0.71 22.23
C TRP A 275 1.78 -0.21 23.03
N LEU A 276 3.07 -0.26 22.70
CA LEU A 276 4.03 -1.06 23.45
C LEU A 276 4.19 -0.54 24.89
N ARG A 277 4.23 0.78 25.11
CA ARG A 277 4.38 1.39 26.45
C ARG A 277 3.11 1.32 27.29
N VAL A 278 1.97 1.71 26.71
CA VAL A 278 0.71 1.89 27.44
C VAL A 278 -0.07 0.58 27.53
N GLY A 279 -0.01 -0.25 26.50
CA GLY A 279 -0.81 -1.47 26.37
C GLY A 279 -2.23 -1.22 25.85
N GLU A 280 -2.57 0.02 25.52
CA GLU A 280 -3.86 0.42 24.97
C GLU A 280 -3.76 0.68 23.46
N VAL A 281 -4.81 0.31 22.75
CA VAL A 281 -4.92 0.45 21.30
C VAL A 281 -5.68 1.75 20.98
N ASP A 282 -4.96 2.75 20.47
CA ASP A 282 -5.57 3.97 19.92
C ASP A 282 -4.94 4.30 18.55
N PHE A 283 -5.82 4.54 17.59
CA PHE A 283 -5.49 4.99 16.23
C PHE A 283 -5.66 6.50 16.07
N THR A 284 -6.11 7.23 17.09
CA THR A 284 -6.35 8.67 17.00
C THR A 284 -5.08 9.44 17.33
N ALA A 285 -4.59 10.26 16.40
CA ALA A 285 -3.52 11.20 16.72
C ALA A 285 -4.08 12.39 17.51
N ARG A 286 -3.45 12.73 18.65
CA ARG A 286 -3.89 13.83 19.53
C ARG A 286 -2.72 14.76 19.87
N GLY A 287 -3.03 16.00 20.29
CA GLY A 287 -2.06 16.98 20.76
C GLY A 287 -0.92 17.26 19.79
N ALA A 288 0.30 17.38 20.30
CA ALA A 288 1.50 17.72 19.54
C ALA A 288 1.79 16.74 18.39
N LEU A 289 1.51 15.44 18.58
CA LEU A 289 1.69 14.44 17.51
C LEU A 289 0.77 14.75 16.33
N ARG A 290 -0.50 15.10 16.59
CA ARG A 290 -1.45 15.45 15.53
C ARG A 290 -0.99 16.67 14.75
N GLU A 291 -0.54 17.72 15.44
CA GLU A 291 -0.04 18.95 14.82
C GLU A 291 1.18 18.68 13.94
N GLN A 292 2.14 17.91 14.45
CA GLN A 292 3.33 17.50 13.70
C GLN A 292 2.94 16.71 12.44
N LEU A 293 2.04 15.75 12.57
CA LEU A 293 1.58 14.92 11.46
C LEU A 293 0.87 15.75 10.37
N LEU A 294 0.07 16.76 10.74
CA LEU A 294 -0.55 17.69 9.80
C LEU A 294 0.49 18.58 9.09
N ALA A 295 1.49 19.06 9.82
CA ALA A 295 2.58 19.85 9.25
C ALA A 295 3.40 19.03 8.22
N ILE A 296 3.66 17.76 8.51
CA ILE A 296 4.32 16.84 7.55
C ILE A 296 3.41 16.61 6.34
N LYS A 297 2.13 16.28 6.55
CA LYS A 297 1.18 15.98 5.47
C LYS A 297 0.99 17.18 4.51
N SER A 298 1.03 18.41 5.03
CA SER A 298 0.92 19.66 4.26
C SER A 298 2.23 20.15 3.64
N GLY A 299 3.36 19.47 3.90
CA GLY A 299 4.68 19.88 3.42
C GLY A 299 5.30 21.07 4.17
N GLN A 300 4.67 21.56 5.23
CA GLN A 300 5.20 22.62 6.09
C GLN A 300 6.31 22.13 7.03
N TRP A 301 6.45 20.81 7.17
CA TRP A 301 7.52 20.19 7.91
C TRP A 301 8.58 19.62 6.95
N PRO A 302 9.84 20.10 6.99
CA PRO A 302 10.88 19.62 6.10
C PRO A 302 11.07 18.10 6.19
N LEU A 303 11.38 17.47 5.05
CA LEU A 303 11.60 16.03 4.98
C LEU A 303 12.79 15.62 5.85
N GLU A 304 13.89 16.37 5.81
CA GLU A 304 15.09 16.18 6.64
C GLU A 304 14.72 16.11 8.12
N ARG A 305 13.88 17.05 8.58
CA ARG A 305 13.40 17.09 9.96
C ARG A 305 12.48 15.91 10.28
N THR A 306 11.70 15.45 9.30
CA THR A 306 10.83 14.26 9.46
C THR A 306 11.67 13.00 9.66
N LEU A 307 12.72 12.81 8.86
CA LEU A 307 13.61 11.65 8.97
C LEU A 307 14.41 11.69 10.26
N ALA A 308 14.95 12.84 10.66
CA ALA A 308 15.60 13.00 11.96
C ALA A 308 14.67 12.67 13.14
N THR A 309 13.37 13.04 13.04
CA THR A 309 12.37 12.64 14.05
C THR A 309 12.20 11.12 14.07
N ALA A 310 12.02 10.49 12.91
CA ALA A 310 11.86 9.05 12.82
C ALA A 310 13.09 8.27 13.32
N GLU A 311 14.29 8.77 13.05
CA GLU A 311 15.55 8.22 13.57
C GLU A 311 15.59 8.31 15.10
N ALA A 312 15.23 9.45 15.68
CA ALA A 312 15.15 9.64 17.14
C ALA A 312 14.11 8.73 17.82
N LEU A 313 13.04 8.36 17.13
CA LEU A 313 12.03 7.40 17.62
C LEU A 313 12.54 5.95 17.63
N THR A 314 13.63 5.63 16.93
CA THR A 314 14.17 4.27 16.85
C THR A 314 14.62 3.73 18.22
N PRO A 315 15.49 4.42 19.00
CA PRO A 315 15.83 3.96 20.35
C PRO A 315 14.61 3.92 21.29
N GLU A 316 13.65 4.83 21.12
CA GLU A 316 12.41 4.82 21.89
C GLU A 316 11.54 3.58 21.62
N LEU A 317 11.47 3.13 20.36
CA LEU A 317 10.77 1.91 19.96
C LEU A 317 11.41 0.67 20.57
N GLU A 318 12.75 0.60 20.57
CA GLU A 318 13.47 -0.51 21.21
C GLU A 318 13.24 -0.56 22.72
N GLU A 319 13.26 0.59 23.39
CA GLU A 319 12.96 0.66 24.82
C GLU A 319 11.50 0.30 25.12
N ALA A 320 10.55 0.84 24.34
CA ALA A 320 9.13 0.51 24.46
C ALA A 320 8.89 -0.99 24.33
N ARG A 321 9.59 -1.66 23.40
CA ARG A 321 9.55 -3.12 23.26
C ARG A 321 10.07 -3.83 24.52
N ARG A 322 11.14 -3.35 25.15
CA ARG A 322 11.73 -3.98 26.35
C ARG A 322 10.79 -3.93 27.55
N VAL A 323 10.10 -2.81 27.74
CA VAL A 323 9.22 -2.58 28.91
C VAL A 323 7.75 -2.89 28.63
N THR A 324 7.44 -3.51 27.48
CA THR A 324 6.06 -3.67 27.04
C THR A 324 5.22 -4.52 27.99
N LYS A 325 3.97 -4.12 28.17
CA LYS A 325 2.94 -4.88 28.91
C LYS A 325 2.04 -5.70 28.00
N LEU A 326 2.22 -5.59 26.68
CA LEU A 326 1.44 -6.38 25.72
C LEU A 326 1.81 -7.86 25.83
N PRO A 327 0.85 -8.78 25.63
CA PRO A 327 1.16 -10.19 25.61
C PRO A 327 2.11 -10.52 24.45
N PRO A 328 3.01 -11.51 24.60
CA PRO A 328 3.98 -11.86 23.56
C PRO A 328 3.34 -12.36 22.27
N HIS A 329 2.15 -12.95 22.38
CA HIS A 329 1.38 -13.54 21.30
C HIS A 329 -0.09 -13.13 21.40
N PRO A 330 -0.81 -13.03 20.27
CA PRO A 330 -2.26 -12.87 20.30
C PRO A 330 -2.93 -14.14 20.84
N ASP A 331 -4.18 -14.01 21.27
CA ASP A 331 -4.99 -15.13 21.74
C ASP A 331 -5.60 -15.89 20.55
N VAL A 332 -4.82 -16.85 20.05
CA VAL A 332 -5.23 -17.74 18.95
C VAL A 332 -6.45 -18.58 19.32
N GLY A 333 -6.61 -18.95 20.59
CA GLY A 333 -7.74 -19.75 21.06
C GLY A 333 -9.07 -19.01 20.95
N ARG A 334 -9.10 -17.74 21.40
CA ARG A 334 -10.26 -16.86 21.23
C ARG A 334 -10.57 -16.59 19.76
N ALA A 335 -9.55 -16.40 18.92
CA ALA A 335 -9.73 -16.18 17.48
C ALA A 335 -10.32 -17.43 16.78
N GLU A 336 -9.84 -18.63 17.12
CA GLU A 336 -10.33 -19.90 16.61
C GLU A 336 -11.78 -20.16 17.04
N ALA A 337 -12.10 -19.95 18.31
CA ALA A 337 -13.47 -20.08 18.83
C ALA A 337 -14.44 -19.10 18.15
N LEU A 338 -14.01 -17.84 17.93
CA LEU A 338 -14.77 -16.86 17.16
C LEU A 338 -15.03 -17.35 15.73
N LEU A 339 -14.00 -17.81 15.01
CA LEU A 339 -14.16 -18.26 13.63
C LEU A 339 -15.14 -19.43 13.55
N ARG A 340 -15.03 -20.41 14.45
CA ARG A 340 -15.96 -21.56 14.53
C ARG A 340 -17.40 -21.11 14.74
N ARG A 341 -17.62 -20.23 15.73
CA ARG A 341 -18.95 -19.64 16.00
C ARG A 341 -19.52 -18.96 14.76
N ILE A 342 -18.71 -18.18 14.04
CA ILE A 342 -19.15 -17.50 12.81
C ILE A 342 -19.53 -18.52 11.73
N ARG A 343 -18.71 -19.54 11.50
CA ARG A 343 -18.98 -20.58 10.49
C ARG A 343 -20.24 -21.39 10.82
N GLU A 344 -20.43 -21.76 12.09
CA GLU A 344 -21.63 -22.44 12.57
C GLU A 344 -22.87 -21.57 12.37
N GLU A 345 -22.80 -20.27 12.68
CA GLU A 345 -23.92 -19.35 12.49
C GLU A 345 -24.28 -19.18 11.00
N ILE A 346 -23.28 -19.05 10.11
CA ILE A 346 -23.52 -18.96 8.66
C ILE A 346 -24.21 -20.23 8.16
N ALA A 347 -23.72 -21.41 8.56
CA ALA A 347 -24.33 -22.69 8.21
C ALA A 347 -25.77 -22.78 8.74
N ARG A 348 -26.00 -22.42 10.01
CA ARG A 348 -27.33 -22.39 10.62
C ARG A 348 -28.29 -21.50 9.82
N ARG A 349 -27.91 -20.25 9.53
CA ARG A 349 -28.71 -19.29 8.76
C ARG A 349 -29.10 -19.84 7.39
N HIS A 350 -28.18 -20.53 6.72
CA HIS A 350 -28.47 -21.20 5.45
C HIS A 350 -29.51 -22.31 5.60
N PHE A 351 -29.29 -23.28 6.51
CA PHE A 351 -30.17 -24.45 6.63
C PHE A 351 -31.55 -24.14 7.21
N VAL A 352 -31.69 -23.08 8.01
CA VAL A 352 -33.01 -22.61 8.48
C VAL A 352 -33.65 -21.57 7.56
N CYS A 353 -33.03 -21.26 6.41
CA CYS A 353 -33.47 -20.23 5.48
C CYS A 353 -33.74 -18.88 6.17
N ALA A 354 -32.85 -18.48 7.08
CA ALA A 354 -32.97 -17.21 7.79
C ALA A 354 -32.97 -16.03 6.77
N PRO A 355 -33.78 -14.99 6.96
CA PRO A 355 -33.76 -13.82 6.07
C PRO A 355 -32.37 -13.18 5.99
N GLY A 356 -32.03 -12.62 4.83
CA GLY A 356 -30.80 -11.86 4.62
C GLY A 356 -29.73 -12.57 3.78
N PRO A 357 -28.62 -11.86 3.50
CA PRO A 357 -27.62 -12.21 2.49
C PRO A 357 -26.73 -13.41 2.86
N LEU A 358 -26.78 -13.87 4.11
CA LEU A 358 -26.07 -15.08 4.57
C LEU A 358 -27.00 -16.29 4.72
N GLY A 359 -28.30 -16.13 4.44
CA GLY A 359 -29.33 -17.17 4.56
C GLY A 359 -30.13 -17.32 3.27
N ARG A 360 -31.44 -17.03 3.32
CA ARG A 360 -32.38 -17.19 2.21
C ARG A 360 -32.02 -16.35 0.99
N ASP A 361 -31.52 -15.13 1.21
CA ASP A 361 -31.24 -14.17 0.15
C ASP A 361 -29.75 -14.23 -0.27
N ALA A 362 -29.08 -15.34 0.04
CA ALA A 362 -27.68 -15.54 -0.28
C ALA A 362 -27.43 -15.52 -1.80
N PRO A 363 -26.42 -14.77 -2.27
CA PRO A 363 -26.06 -14.77 -3.69
C PRO A 363 -25.66 -16.17 -4.14
N PRO A 364 -26.06 -16.60 -5.35
CA PRO A 364 -25.67 -17.90 -5.87
C PRO A 364 -24.15 -18.00 -5.98
N ALA A 365 -23.58 -19.14 -5.58
CA ALA A 365 -22.17 -19.41 -5.76
C ALA A 365 -21.84 -19.60 -7.25
N PRO A 366 -20.65 -19.18 -7.72
CA PRO A 366 -20.26 -19.37 -9.11
C PRO A 366 -20.13 -20.86 -9.45
N VAL A 367 -20.80 -21.27 -10.53
CA VAL A 367 -20.72 -22.64 -11.06
C VAL A 367 -19.34 -22.86 -11.66
N SER A 368 -18.65 -23.92 -11.24
CA SER A 368 -17.37 -24.32 -11.84
C SER A 368 -17.64 -24.91 -13.23
N VAL A 369 -17.02 -24.34 -14.26
CA VAL A 369 -17.13 -24.80 -15.64
C VAL A 369 -15.74 -25.24 -16.11
N TRP A 370 -15.69 -26.35 -16.87
CA TRP A 370 -14.47 -26.79 -17.55
C TRP A 370 -14.18 -25.85 -18.73
N ASP A 371 -12.94 -25.37 -18.83
CA ASP A 371 -12.52 -24.39 -19.81
C ASP A 371 -11.27 -24.94 -20.51
N GLU A 372 -11.47 -25.49 -21.70
CA GLU A 372 -10.40 -25.86 -22.62
C GLU A 372 -9.81 -24.56 -23.19
N GLY A 373 -9.00 -23.86 -22.38
CA GLY A 373 -8.50 -22.54 -22.74
C GLY A 373 -7.98 -22.52 -24.17
N GLU A 374 -8.57 -21.69 -25.03
CA GLU A 374 -8.12 -21.49 -26.41
C GLU A 374 -6.69 -20.97 -26.40
N GLY A 375 -5.74 -21.91 -26.40
CA GLY A 375 -4.39 -21.66 -26.86
C GLY A 375 -4.52 -21.35 -28.34
N THR A 376 -4.29 -20.09 -28.69
CA THR A 376 -4.05 -19.70 -30.08
C THR A 376 -2.85 -20.51 -30.57
N GLN A 377 -3.10 -21.70 -31.13
CA GLN A 377 -2.18 -22.33 -32.05
C GLN A 377 -2.15 -21.41 -33.26
N THR A 378 -1.22 -20.46 -33.25
CA THR A 378 -0.63 -20.00 -34.51
C THR A 378 0.03 -21.23 -35.12
N GLN A 379 -0.73 -21.99 -35.90
CA GLN A 379 -0.16 -22.88 -36.91
C GLN A 379 0.78 -22.01 -37.73
N GLY A 380 2.06 -22.37 -37.69
CA GLY A 380 3.06 -21.79 -38.54
C GLY A 380 2.73 -22.16 -39.98
N ASP A 381 2.61 -21.15 -40.81
CA ASP A 381 3.01 -21.29 -42.21
C ASP A 381 4.50 -20.96 -42.27
N ASP A 382 5.30 -22.01 -42.47
CA ASP A 382 6.63 -21.98 -43.10
C ASP A 382 6.41 -22.50 -44.54
N PRO A 383 7.25 -22.17 -45.54
CA PRO A 383 8.58 -21.55 -45.44
C PRO A 383 8.76 -20.22 -46.19
#